data_AF-A0A2W1ZU56-F1
#
_entry.id   AF-A0A2W1ZU56-F1
#
_cell.length_a   1.000
_cell.length_b   1.000
_cell.length_c   1.000
_cell.angle_alpha   90.00
_cell.angle_beta   90.00
_cell.angle_gamma   90.00
#
_symmetry.space_group_name_H-M   'P 1'
#
loop_
_entity.id
_entity.type
_entity.pdbx_description
1 polymer ?
#
loop_
_entity_poly.entity_id
_entity_poly.type
_entity_poly.pdbx_seq_one_letter_code
_entity_poly.pdbx_strand_id
1 'polypeptide(L)'
;MTDIVYDADADLTLIQGKKVAVIGYGSQGHAHALNLRDSGVEVKIGLQEGSKSRQKAEEAGFEVLTPADATAWADVVVILAPDQVQRIVYRDDIEPNLKPGATLVFGHGFNIRYGYIQAPEGVDVSLVAPKGPGHTVRREYEAGRGVPVIVAVEVDASGSAWDLAWSYSKAIGGLRSGGIKTTFTEETETDLFGEQAVLCGGTSQLIQYGFETLVEAGYQPQIAYFEVLHELKLIVDLIWEGGLTKQRWSISDTAEFGDYVSGPRVISPEVKENMKAVLADIQDGTFAKRFIEDQDAGAPEFKELRAKGEGHPIEATGRELRALFAWKSNDADYVDGSAAR
;
A
#
# COMPACT_ATOMS: atom_id res chain seq x y z
N MET A 1 -20.12 -17.54 -0.35
CA MET A 1 -20.12 -16.10 -0.65
C MET A 1 -19.39 -15.47 0.52
N THR A 2 -18.34 -14.69 0.30
CA THR A 2 -17.62 -14.03 1.39
C THR A 2 -18.52 -12.92 1.94
N ASP A 3 -18.72 -12.90 3.26
CA ASP A 3 -19.53 -11.86 3.90
C ASP A 3 -18.76 -10.52 3.81
N ILE A 4 -19.36 -9.55 3.13
CA ILE A 4 -18.81 -8.19 3.00
C ILE A 4 -19.41 -7.34 4.13
N VAL A 5 -18.56 -6.69 4.91
CA VAL A 5 -18.94 -5.79 6.00
C VAL A 5 -18.99 -4.36 5.47
N TYR A 6 -20.08 -3.65 5.70
CA TYR A 6 -20.26 -2.26 5.29
C TYR A 6 -20.34 -1.32 6.48
N ASP A 7 -20.40 -0.03 6.19
CA ASP A 7 -20.44 1.04 7.20
C ASP A 7 -21.54 0.81 8.25
N ALA A 8 -22.73 0.34 7.84
CA ALA A 8 -23.86 0.08 8.74
C ALA A 8 -23.61 -1.08 9.73
N ASP A 9 -22.64 -1.95 9.45
CA ASP A 9 -22.37 -3.16 10.23
C ASP A 9 -21.33 -2.93 11.35
N ALA A 10 -20.75 -1.72 11.43
CA ALA A 10 -19.70 -1.39 12.40
C ALA A 10 -20.06 -0.17 13.26
N ASP A 11 -19.78 -0.27 14.56
CA ASP A 11 -19.96 0.81 15.52
C ASP A 11 -18.72 1.72 15.58
N LEU A 12 -18.85 2.95 15.07
CA LEU A 12 -17.77 3.94 15.07
C LEU A 12 -17.37 4.39 16.48
N THR A 13 -18.29 4.31 17.45
CA THR A 13 -18.05 4.84 18.79
C THR A 13 -16.96 4.08 19.55
N LEU A 14 -16.70 2.82 19.17
CA LEU A 14 -15.66 1.99 19.79
C LEU A 14 -14.26 2.58 19.59
N ILE A 15 -13.89 2.96 18.36
CA ILE A 15 -12.58 3.60 18.11
C ILE A 15 -12.56 5.07 18.51
N GLN A 16 -13.69 5.79 18.44
CA GLN A 16 -13.79 7.17 18.93
C GLN A 16 -13.53 7.27 20.45
N GLY A 17 -13.85 6.22 21.19
CA GLY A 17 -13.56 6.12 22.63
C GLY A 17 -12.11 5.77 22.98
N LYS A 18 -11.20 5.65 22.00
CA LYS A 18 -9.80 5.25 22.20
C LYS A 18 -8.83 6.37 21.84
N LYS A 19 -7.68 6.37 22.51
CA LYS A 19 -6.50 7.15 22.11
C LYS A 19 -5.68 6.37 21.10
N VAL A 20 -5.48 6.94 19.91
CA VAL A 20 -4.80 6.26 18.80
C VAL A 20 -3.45 6.91 18.51
N ALA A 21 -2.36 6.16 18.69
CA ALA A 21 -1.04 6.55 18.21
C ALA A 21 -0.81 6.00 16.81
N VAL A 22 -0.50 6.85 15.84
CA VAL A 22 -0.06 6.44 14.51
C VAL A 22 1.47 6.55 14.44
N ILE A 23 2.15 5.42 14.38
CA ILE A 23 3.61 5.32 14.32
C ILE A 23 4.03 5.35 12.85
N GLY A 24 4.65 6.46 12.43
CA GLY A 24 4.98 6.73 11.02
C GLY A 24 3.96 7.65 10.33
N TYR A 25 4.47 8.55 9.48
CA TYR A 25 3.67 9.55 8.76
C TYR A 25 4.03 9.60 7.27
N GLY A 26 4.16 8.40 6.68
CA GLY A 26 4.32 8.22 5.23
C GLY A 26 2.97 8.20 4.51
N SER A 27 2.88 7.50 3.38
CA SER A 27 1.66 7.44 2.56
C SER A 27 0.43 6.93 3.33
N GLN A 28 0.50 5.76 3.97
CA GLN A 28 -0.61 5.23 4.78
C GLN A 28 -0.77 5.99 6.10
N GLY A 29 0.34 6.28 6.81
CA GLY A 29 0.30 6.99 8.10
C GLY A 29 -0.42 8.34 8.03
N HIS A 30 -0.13 9.13 6.99
CA HIS A 30 -0.83 10.39 6.70
C HIS A 30 -2.33 10.17 6.49
N ALA A 31 -2.72 9.22 5.63
CA ALA A 31 -4.11 8.98 5.30
C ALA A 31 -4.92 8.48 6.51
N HIS A 32 -4.39 7.49 7.24
CA HIS A 32 -5.03 6.95 8.42
C HIS A 32 -5.20 8.02 9.49
N ALA A 33 -4.15 8.78 9.82
CA ALA A 33 -4.21 9.81 10.84
C ALA A 33 -5.27 10.89 10.53
N LEU A 34 -5.28 11.40 9.30
CA LEU A 34 -6.24 12.42 8.88
C LEU A 34 -7.68 11.87 8.88
N ASN A 35 -7.90 10.68 8.33
CA ASN A 35 -9.24 10.09 8.26
C ASN A 35 -9.77 9.74 9.66
N LEU A 36 -8.93 9.22 10.56
CA LEU A 36 -9.28 8.96 11.95
C LEU A 36 -9.69 10.25 12.67
N ARG A 37 -8.89 11.32 12.54
CA ARG A 37 -9.19 12.62 13.14
C ARG A 37 -10.50 13.19 12.61
N ASP A 38 -10.70 13.16 11.29
CA ASP A 38 -11.91 13.67 10.65
C ASP A 38 -13.15 12.82 11.03
N SER A 39 -12.94 11.56 11.40
CA SER A 39 -13.94 10.67 12.01
C SER A 39 -14.11 10.85 13.52
N GLY A 40 -13.47 11.85 14.14
CA GLY A 40 -13.64 12.21 15.55
C GLY A 40 -12.80 11.41 16.55
N VAL A 41 -11.74 10.74 16.08
CA VAL A 41 -10.82 9.96 16.93
C VAL A 41 -9.70 10.87 17.46
N GLU A 42 -9.30 10.69 18.73
CA GLU A 42 -8.14 11.37 19.31
C GLU A 42 -6.85 10.71 18.80
N VAL A 43 -6.10 11.42 17.95
CA VAL A 43 -4.90 10.91 17.27
C VAL A 43 -3.65 11.68 17.64
N LYS A 44 -2.56 10.97 17.95
CA LYS A 44 -1.19 11.52 18.01
C LYS A 44 -0.27 10.78 17.07
N ILE A 45 0.77 11.46 16.61
CA ILE A 45 1.75 10.91 15.66
C ILE A 45 3.04 10.56 16.39
N GLY A 46 3.47 9.31 16.28
CA GLY A 46 4.76 8.83 16.79
C GLY A 46 5.82 8.85 15.69
N LEU A 47 6.84 9.69 15.82
CA LEU A 47 7.96 9.78 14.90
C LEU A 47 9.27 9.91 15.66
N GLN A 48 10.36 9.40 15.10
CA GLN A 48 11.70 9.65 15.64
C GLN A 48 12.03 11.15 15.58
N GLU A 49 12.86 11.67 16.50
CA GLU A 49 13.20 13.10 16.58
C GLU A 49 13.80 13.63 15.27
N GLY A 50 14.63 12.83 14.61
CA GLY A 50 15.24 13.18 13.32
C GLY A 50 14.37 12.90 12.09
N SER A 51 13.09 12.50 12.24
CA SER A 51 12.25 12.16 11.09
C SER A 51 11.92 13.39 10.25
N LYS A 52 12.14 13.28 8.93
CA LYS A 52 11.80 14.34 7.95
C LYS A 52 10.30 14.64 7.90
N SER A 53 9.45 13.70 8.30
CA SER A 53 8.00 13.86 8.27
C SER A 53 7.40 14.55 9.50
N ARG A 54 8.19 14.90 10.53
CA ARG A 54 7.67 15.59 11.73
C ARG A 54 7.00 16.91 11.38
N GLN A 55 7.73 17.77 10.65
CA GLN A 55 7.23 19.07 10.24
C GLN A 55 5.90 18.95 9.48
N LYS A 56 5.81 17.98 8.56
CA LYS A 56 4.59 17.73 7.79
C LYS A 56 3.40 17.33 8.69
N ALA A 57 3.63 16.47 9.69
CA ALA A 57 2.59 16.08 10.63
C ALA A 57 2.14 17.25 11.53
N GLU A 58 3.08 18.10 11.97
CA GLU A 58 2.81 19.32 12.74
C GLU A 58 2.02 20.34 11.90
N GLU A 59 2.41 20.57 10.65
CA GLU A 59 1.70 21.44 9.70
C GLU A 59 0.28 20.93 9.40
N ALA A 60 0.07 19.61 9.41
CA ALA A 60 -1.25 19.00 9.31
C ALA A 60 -2.08 19.12 10.61
N GLY A 61 -1.53 19.72 11.67
CA GLY A 61 -2.22 20.01 12.92
C GLY A 61 -2.19 18.88 13.96
N PHE A 62 -1.27 17.93 13.84
CA PHE A 62 -1.10 16.86 14.83
C PHE A 62 -0.07 17.22 15.89
N GLU A 63 -0.30 16.74 17.12
CA GLU A 63 0.76 16.65 18.12
C GLU A 63 1.69 15.48 17.77
N VAL A 64 2.99 15.77 17.66
CA VAL A 64 4.02 14.78 17.29
C VAL A 64 4.89 14.46 18.49
N LEU A 65 4.90 13.19 18.88
CA LEU A 65 5.66 12.63 19.98
C LEU A 65 6.77 11.69 19.48
N THR A 66 7.65 11.25 20.37
CA THR A 66 8.50 10.08 20.10
C THR A 66 7.61 8.83 20.00
N PRO A 67 8.03 7.74 19.32
CA PRO A 67 7.23 6.52 19.26
C PRO A 67 6.98 5.93 20.65
N ALA A 68 7.95 6.06 21.57
CA ALA A 68 7.82 5.64 22.97
C ALA A 68 6.73 6.42 23.70
N ASP A 69 6.77 7.75 23.67
CA ASP A 69 5.78 8.60 24.34
C ASP A 69 4.38 8.45 23.74
N ALA A 70 4.29 8.34 22.41
CA ALA A 70 3.03 8.08 21.72
C ALA A 70 2.43 6.74 22.15
N THR A 71 3.25 5.70 22.25
CA THR A 71 2.83 4.36 22.66
C THR A 71 2.37 4.33 24.11
N ALA A 72 3.12 4.96 25.02
CA ALA A 72 2.75 5.07 26.43
C ALA A 72 1.42 5.83 26.64
N TRP A 73 1.10 6.77 25.75
CA TRP A 73 -0.14 7.54 25.80
C TRP A 73 -1.36 6.79 25.22
N ALA A 74 -1.16 5.93 24.22
CA ALA A 74 -2.24 5.35 23.41
C ALA A 74 -2.89 4.10 24.03
N ASP A 75 -4.12 3.83 23.61
CA ASP A 75 -4.82 2.56 23.84
C ASP A 75 -4.74 1.66 22.59
N VAL A 76 -4.63 2.27 21.41
CA VAL A 76 -4.43 1.62 20.11
C VAL A 76 -3.17 2.19 19.45
N VAL A 77 -2.22 1.33 19.11
CA VAL A 77 -0.98 1.70 18.43
C VAL A 77 -1.02 1.16 17.01
N VAL A 78 -1.10 2.08 16.05
CA VAL A 78 -1.12 1.78 14.62
C VAL A 78 0.28 1.88 14.06
N ILE A 79 0.83 0.77 13.57
CA ILE A 79 2.20 0.70 13.08
C ILE A 79 2.20 0.84 11.55
N LEU A 80 2.59 2.03 11.07
CA LEU A 80 2.63 2.41 9.64
C LEU A 80 4.00 2.99 9.24
N ALA A 81 5.05 2.62 9.98
CA ALA A 81 6.43 2.78 9.56
C ALA A 81 6.77 1.78 8.45
N PRO A 82 7.81 2.01 7.63
CA PRO A 82 8.25 1.04 6.61
C PRO A 82 8.50 -0.34 7.24
N ASP A 83 8.11 -1.43 6.56
CA ASP A 83 8.10 -2.78 7.14
C ASP A 83 9.46 -3.21 7.71
N GLN A 84 10.56 -2.87 7.04
CA GLN A 84 11.91 -3.14 7.52
C GLN A 84 12.30 -2.31 8.76
N VAL A 85 11.62 -1.21 9.04
CA VAL A 85 11.88 -0.35 10.20
C VAL A 85 11.00 -0.76 11.39
N GLN A 86 9.83 -1.34 11.14
CA GLN A 86 8.85 -1.67 12.19
C GLN A 86 9.46 -2.52 13.31
N ARG A 87 10.25 -3.56 12.99
CA ARG A 87 10.85 -4.43 14.03
C ARG A 87 11.81 -3.71 14.98
N ILE A 88 12.48 -2.66 14.49
CA ILE A 88 13.41 -1.85 15.28
C ILE A 88 12.61 -0.95 16.22
N VAL A 89 11.66 -0.17 15.67
CA VAL A 89 10.80 0.72 16.45
C VAL A 89 9.94 -0.07 17.43
N TYR A 90 9.49 -1.27 17.04
CA TYR A 90 8.73 -2.15 17.91
C TYR A 90 9.52 -2.52 19.16
N ARG A 91 10.71 -3.09 18.97
CA ARG A 91 11.59 -3.54 20.06
C ARG A 91 12.02 -2.38 20.97
N ASP A 92 12.40 -1.25 20.37
CA ASP A 92 13.06 -0.16 21.10
C ASP A 92 12.05 0.79 21.75
N ASP A 93 10.91 1.05 21.10
CA ASP A 93 9.99 2.11 21.49
C ASP A 93 8.56 1.64 21.78
N ILE A 94 8.06 0.58 21.14
CA ILE A 94 6.66 0.17 21.28
C ILE A 94 6.51 -0.85 22.42
N GLU A 95 7.11 -2.04 22.27
CA GLU A 95 7.02 -3.15 23.22
C GLU A 95 7.24 -2.73 24.68
N PRO A 96 8.33 -2.00 25.04
CA PRO A 96 8.57 -1.62 26.44
C PRO A 96 7.59 -0.59 26.99
N ASN A 97 6.81 0.09 26.13
CA ASN A 97 5.92 1.19 26.52
C ASN A 97 4.43 0.85 26.32
N LEU A 98 4.10 -0.35 25.84
CA LEU A 98 2.72 -0.77 25.64
C LEU A 98 1.95 -0.83 26.96
N LYS A 99 0.73 -0.29 26.96
CA LYS A 99 -0.19 -0.47 28.09
C LYS A 99 -0.72 -1.91 28.14
N PRO A 100 -0.98 -2.46 29.33
CA PRO A 100 -1.76 -3.69 29.47
C PRO A 100 -3.11 -3.56 28.76
N GLY A 101 -3.46 -4.55 27.92
CA GLY A 101 -4.71 -4.54 27.16
C GLY A 101 -4.75 -3.56 25.97
N ALA A 102 -3.59 -3.01 25.57
CA ALA A 102 -3.51 -2.22 24.35
C ALA A 102 -3.80 -3.07 23.10
N THR A 103 -4.12 -2.40 22.00
CA THR A 103 -4.28 -3.02 20.67
C THR A 103 -3.17 -2.57 19.75
N LEU A 104 -2.54 -3.51 19.05
CA LEU A 104 -1.67 -3.26 17.91
C LEU A 104 -2.48 -3.37 16.61
N VAL A 105 -2.34 -2.38 15.73
CA VAL A 105 -2.95 -2.36 14.40
C VAL A 105 -1.86 -2.25 13.35
N PHE A 106 -1.85 -3.16 12.38
CA PHE A 106 -0.92 -3.12 11.25
C PHE A 106 -1.64 -2.75 9.95
N GLY A 107 -0.94 -2.04 9.06
CA GLY A 107 -1.40 -1.80 7.69
C GLY A 107 -1.05 -2.92 6.70
N HIS A 108 -0.13 -3.81 7.09
CA HIS A 108 0.35 -4.96 6.33
C HIS A 108 0.87 -6.04 7.28
N GLY A 109 0.68 -7.31 6.96
CA GLY A 109 0.93 -8.42 7.87
C GLY A 109 2.39 -8.91 7.93
N PHE A 110 3.29 -8.37 7.08
CA PHE A 110 4.68 -8.83 6.91
C PHE A 110 5.41 -9.20 8.21
N ASN A 111 5.47 -8.27 9.16
CA ASN A 111 6.25 -8.47 10.39
C ASN A 111 5.67 -9.56 11.32
N ILE A 112 4.34 -9.74 11.31
CA ILE A 112 3.68 -10.79 12.08
C ILE A 112 3.81 -12.13 11.34
N ARG A 113 3.51 -12.16 10.04
CA ARG A 113 3.53 -13.38 9.21
C ARG A 113 4.89 -14.07 9.18
N TYR A 114 5.97 -13.29 9.13
CA TYR A 114 7.35 -13.81 9.10
C TYR A 114 8.03 -13.83 10.48
N GLY A 115 7.30 -13.51 11.55
CA GLY A 115 7.80 -13.64 12.92
C GLY A 115 8.87 -12.63 13.34
N TYR A 116 8.95 -11.48 12.67
CA TYR A 116 9.85 -10.38 13.05
C TYR A 116 9.34 -9.58 14.24
N ILE A 117 8.03 -9.58 14.49
CA ILE A 117 7.38 -8.99 15.64
C ILE A 117 6.49 -10.03 16.31
N GLN A 118 6.59 -10.13 17.63
CA GLN A 118 5.70 -10.94 18.46
C GLN A 118 5.08 -10.05 19.53
N ALA A 119 3.75 -10.00 19.56
CA ALA A 119 3.02 -9.24 20.59
C ALA A 119 3.13 -9.93 21.96
N PRO A 120 3.20 -9.18 23.06
CA PRO A 120 3.17 -9.74 24.40
C PRO A 120 1.78 -10.31 24.73
N GLU A 121 1.71 -11.15 25.75
CA GLU A 121 0.43 -11.69 26.25
C GLU A 121 -0.52 -10.56 26.69
N GLY A 122 -1.81 -10.70 26.38
CA GLY A 122 -2.84 -9.74 26.78
C GLY A 122 -2.99 -8.54 25.84
N VAL A 123 -2.26 -8.47 24.73
CA VAL A 123 -2.37 -7.44 23.70
C VAL A 123 -3.15 -7.98 22.49
N ASP A 124 -4.13 -7.21 22.01
CA ASP A 124 -4.84 -7.52 20.77
C ASP A 124 -3.97 -7.20 19.56
N VAL A 125 -4.04 -8.02 18.52
CA VAL A 125 -3.29 -7.82 17.26
C VAL A 125 -4.25 -7.90 16.10
N SER A 126 -4.39 -6.80 15.39
CA SER A 126 -5.27 -6.68 14.22
C SER A 126 -4.54 -6.06 13.03
N LEU A 127 -5.09 -6.30 11.86
CA LEU A 127 -4.66 -5.73 10.61
C LEU A 127 -5.84 -5.08 9.92
N VAL A 128 -5.63 -3.86 9.43
CA VAL A 128 -6.57 -3.12 8.60
C VAL A 128 -5.80 -2.60 7.40
N ALA A 129 -5.97 -3.27 6.25
CA ALA A 129 -5.20 -3.00 5.05
C ALA A 129 -6.09 -2.46 3.92
N PRO A 130 -6.14 -1.12 3.71
CA PRO A 130 -6.76 -0.55 2.52
C PRO A 130 -6.05 -1.04 1.26
N LYS A 131 -6.79 -1.55 0.28
CA LYS A 131 -6.23 -2.06 -0.97
C LYS A 131 -6.01 -0.93 -1.97
N GLY A 132 -5.10 -0.02 -1.61
CA GLY A 132 -4.67 1.09 -2.46
C GLY A 132 -3.63 1.99 -1.80
N PRO A 133 -2.90 2.81 -2.59
CA PRO A 133 -1.91 3.74 -2.06
C PRO A 133 -2.54 4.77 -1.11
N GLY A 134 -1.85 5.12 -0.04
CA GLY A 134 -2.38 6.00 1.02
C GLY A 134 -2.87 7.37 0.52
N HIS A 135 -2.22 8.01 -0.45
CA HIS A 135 -2.73 9.27 -1.04
C HIS A 135 -4.13 9.08 -1.68
N THR A 136 -4.39 7.91 -2.27
CA THR A 136 -5.72 7.57 -2.80
C THR A 136 -6.69 7.28 -1.66
N VAL A 137 -6.27 6.58 -0.60
CA VAL A 137 -7.09 6.37 0.61
C VAL A 137 -7.59 7.69 1.17
N ARG A 138 -6.73 8.71 1.29
CA ARG A 138 -7.14 10.04 1.74
C ARG A 138 -8.10 10.72 0.76
N ARG A 139 -7.74 10.77 -0.53
CA ARG A 139 -8.53 11.45 -1.55
C ARG A 139 -9.94 10.87 -1.68
N GLU A 140 -10.07 9.54 -1.67
CA GLU A 140 -11.38 8.89 -1.74
C GLU A 140 -12.20 9.17 -0.48
N TYR A 141 -11.59 9.19 0.70
CA TYR A 141 -12.26 9.55 1.95
C TYR A 141 -12.84 10.98 1.90
N GLU A 142 -12.05 11.96 1.45
CA GLU A 142 -12.48 13.36 1.32
C GLU A 142 -13.60 13.53 0.30
N ALA A 143 -13.62 12.68 -0.73
CA ALA A 143 -14.67 12.65 -1.74
C ALA A 143 -15.95 11.90 -1.29
N GLY A 144 -16.03 11.50 -0.01
CA GLY A 144 -17.16 10.74 0.55
C GLY A 144 -17.22 9.28 0.10
N ARG A 145 -16.18 8.79 -0.58
CA ARG A 145 -16.00 7.38 -0.99
C ARG A 145 -15.04 6.68 -0.03
N GLY A 146 -14.60 5.48 -0.39
CA GLY A 146 -13.60 4.71 0.36
C GLY A 146 -12.78 3.82 -0.56
N VAL A 147 -11.61 3.41 -0.10
CA VAL A 147 -10.84 2.32 -0.72
C VAL A 147 -11.26 1.01 -0.02
N PRO A 148 -11.60 -0.07 -0.74
CA PRO A 148 -11.91 -1.35 -0.11
C PRO A 148 -10.82 -1.79 0.87
N VAL A 149 -11.25 -2.43 1.96
CA VAL A 149 -10.35 -2.81 3.05
C VAL A 149 -10.44 -4.30 3.31
N ILE A 150 -9.32 -4.92 3.65
CA ILE A 150 -9.30 -6.27 4.21
C ILE A 150 -8.82 -6.22 5.65
N VAL A 151 -9.43 -7.05 6.49
CA VAL A 151 -9.31 -6.97 7.94
C VAL A 151 -9.03 -8.36 8.51
N ALA A 152 -8.02 -8.43 9.39
CA ALA A 152 -7.66 -9.64 10.10
C ALA A 152 -7.46 -9.35 11.60
N VAL A 153 -7.66 -10.38 12.43
CA VAL A 153 -7.28 -10.39 13.84
C VAL A 153 -6.44 -11.63 14.06
N GLU A 154 -5.20 -11.46 14.49
CA GLU A 154 -4.27 -12.55 14.81
C GLU A 154 -4.42 -12.96 16.27
N VAL A 155 -4.57 -11.98 17.17
CA VAL A 155 -4.75 -12.19 18.61
C VAL A 155 -5.94 -11.37 19.09
N ASP A 156 -6.90 -12.05 19.70
CA ASP A 156 -8.05 -11.44 20.37
C ASP A 156 -7.98 -11.76 21.87
N ALA A 157 -7.13 -11.02 22.58
CA ALA A 157 -6.93 -11.18 24.02
C ALA A 157 -8.06 -10.54 24.82
N SER A 158 -8.68 -9.47 24.30
CA SER A 158 -9.80 -8.77 24.93
C SER A 158 -11.16 -9.43 24.72
N GLY A 159 -11.31 -10.25 23.67
CA GLY A 159 -12.60 -10.77 23.19
C GLY A 159 -13.41 -9.75 22.40
N SER A 160 -12.81 -8.61 22.05
CA SER A 160 -13.44 -7.49 21.33
C SER A 160 -12.58 -6.95 20.17
N ALA A 161 -11.48 -7.63 19.83
CA ALA A 161 -10.54 -7.16 18.80
C ALA A 161 -11.20 -7.02 17.42
N TRP A 162 -12.14 -7.91 17.07
CA TRP A 162 -12.89 -7.83 15.81
C TRP A 162 -13.76 -6.58 15.73
N ASP A 163 -14.50 -6.27 16.79
CA ASP A 163 -15.39 -5.10 16.82
C ASP A 163 -14.59 -3.80 16.70
N LEU A 164 -13.44 -3.74 17.38
CA LEU A 164 -12.53 -2.59 17.29
C LEU A 164 -11.88 -2.48 15.90
N ALA A 165 -11.47 -3.59 15.28
CA ALA A 165 -10.89 -3.59 13.94
C ALA A 165 -11.90 -3.12 12.87
N TRP A 166 -13.18 -3.52 12.99
CA TRP A 166 -14.24 -3.01 12.12
C TRP A 166 -14.54 -1.53 12.39
N SER A 167 -14.57 -1.11 13.65
CA SER A 167 -14.73 0.29 14.04
C SER A 167 -13.61 1.18 13.44
N TYR A 168 -12.36 0.72 13.53
CA TYR A 168 -11.21 1.38 12.92
C TYR A 168 -11.35 1.46 11.39
N SER A 169 -11.73 0.35 10.75
CA SER A 169 -11.94 0.27 9.30
C SER A 169 -13.02 1.24 8.81
N LYS A 170 -14.07 1.43 9.61
CA LYS A 170 -15.11 2.46 9.39
C LYS A 170 -14.53 3.86 9.50
N ALA A 171 -13.76 4.13 10.55
CA ALA A 171 -13.18 5.45 10.81
C ALA A 171 -12.20 5.91 9.71
N ILE A 172 -11.50 4.98 9.05
CA ILE A 172 -10.66 5.33 7.89
C ILE A 172 -11.42 5.38 6.56
N GLY A 173 -12.74 5.09 6.58
CA GLY A 173 -13.66 5.12 5.44
C GLY A 173 -13.70 3.86 4.59
N GLY A 174 -12.96 2.80 4.94
CA GLY A 174 -12.88 1.59 4.12
C GLY A 174 -14.22 0.89 3.93
N LEU A 175 -15.06 0.88 4.98
CA LEU A 175 -16.38 0.23 4.95
C LEU A 175 -17.42 0.95 4.07
N ARG A 176 -17.11 2.13 3.52
CA ARG A 176 -17.95 2.78 2.49
C ARG A 176 -17.93 2.01 1.18
N SER A 177 -16.84 1.30 0.90
CA SER A 177 -16.67 0.46 -0.30
C SER A 177 -16.77 -1.03 -0.01
N GLY A 178 -16.71 -1.41 1.27
CA GLY A 178 -16.82 -2.79 1.74
C GLY A 178 -15.52 -3.31 2.35
N GLY A 179 -15.67 -4.02 3.46
CA GLY A 179 -14.63 -4.72 4.20
C GLY A 179 -14.73 -6.23 4.02
N ILE A 180 -13.60 -6.91 3.86
CA ILE A 180 -13.54 -8.36 3.74
C ILE A 180 -12.67 -8.94 4.85
N LYS A 181 -13.17 -9.99 5.51
CA LYS A 181 -12.43 -10.75 6.50
C LYS A 181 -11.33 -11.57 5.83
N THR A 182 -10.12 -11.53 6.38
CA THR A 182 -8.95 -12.30 5.94
C THR A 182 -8.12 -12.79 7.13
N THR A 183 -6.91 -13.28 6.88
CA THR A 183 -5.90 -13.63 7.88
C THR A 183 -4.61 -12.84 7.61
N PHE A 184 -3.72 -12.71 8.59
CA PHE A 184 -2.40 -12.10 8.35
C PHE A 184 -1.61 -12.84 7.26
N THR A 185 -1.74 -14.17 7.20
CA THR A 185 -1.14 -15.01 6.16
C THR A 185 -1.68 -14.70 4.77
N GLU A 186 -3.00 -14.76 4.59
CA GLU A 186 -3.61 -14.50 3.29
C GLU A 186 -3.34 -13.06 2.84
N GLU A 187 -3.44 -12.08 3.74
CA GLU A 187 -3.13 -10.69 3.40
C GLU A 187 -1.68 -10.52 2.97
N THR A 188 -0.73 -11.01 3.75
CA THR A 188 0.69 -10.82 3.47
C THR A 188 1.08 -11.48 2.14
N GLU A 189 0.69 -12.74 1.95
CA GLU A 189 1.10 -13.50 0.77
C GLU A 189 0.46 -12.97 -0.51
N THR A 190 -0.81 -12.56 -0.45
CA THR A 190 -1.52 -12.05 -1.63
C THR A 190 -1.14 -10.62 -1.98
N ASP A 191 -0.85 -9.77 -0.98
CA ASP A 191 -0.41 -8.39 -1.19
C ASP A 191 0.98 -8.38 -1.86
N LEU A 192 1.95 -9.09 -1.26
CA LEU A 192 3.31 -9.26 -1.82
C LEU A 192 3.28 -9.86 -3.23
N PHE A 193 2.42 -10.86 -3.47
CA PHE A 193 2.28 -11.45 -4.79
C PHE A 193 1.72 -10.44 -5.79
N GLY A 194 0.67 -9.71 -5.40
CA GLY A 194 0.01 -8.71 -6.23
C GLY A 194 0.99 -7.63 -6.70
N GLU A 195 1.78 -7.05 -5.78
CA GLU A 195 2.75 -6.01 -6.12
C GLU A 195 3.92 -6.54 -6.97
N GLN A 196 4.45 -7.72 -6.68
CA GLN A 196 5.60 -8.27 -7.41
C GLN A 196 5.20 -8.75 -8.81
N ALA A 197 4.11 -9.51 -8.92
CA ALA A 197 3.75 -10.19 -10.17
C ALA A 197 2.87 -9.35 -11.11
N VAL A 198 2.12 -8.36 -10.61
CA VAL A 198 1.11 -7.65 -11.40
C VAL A 198 1.22 -6.13 -11.24
N LEU A 199 0.91 -5.59 -10.06
CA LEU A 199 0.62 -4.17 -9.86
C LEU A 199 1.86 -3.27 -10.03
N CYS A 200 3.02 -3.74 -9.59
CA CYS A 200 4.28 -3.02 -9.69
C CYS A 200 5.22 -3.71 -10.69
N GLY A 201 5.80 -4.85 -10.30
CA GLY A 201 6.85 -5.51 -11.08
C GLY A 201 6.38 -5.88 -12.49
N GLY A 202 5.31 -6.66 -12.60
CA GLY A 202 4.73 -7.09 -13.88
C GLY A 202 4.35 -5.93 -14.81
N THR A 203 3.56 -4.97 -14.30
CA THR A 203 3.11 -3.80 -15.09
C THR A 203 4.30 -2.94 -15.52
N SER A 204 5.20 -2.57 -14.61
CA SER A 204 6.35 -1.72 -14.96
C SER A 204 7.27 -2.37 -16.00
N GLN A 205 7.49 -3.69 -15.90
CA GLN A 205 8.34 -4.42 -16.82
C GLN A 205 7.69 -4.55 -18.20
N LEU A 206 6.38 -4.80 -18.26
CA LEU A 206 5.63 -4.86 -19.51
C LEU A 206 5.69 -3.52 -20.26
N ILE A 207 5.53 -2.41 -19.53
CA ILE A 207 5.65 -1.05 -20.09
C ILE A 207 7.07 -0.80 -20.61
N GLN A 208 8.11 -1.13 -19.82
CA GLN A 208 9.50 -0.94 -20.23
C GLN A 208 9.83 -1.73 -21.50
N TYR A 209 9.49 -3.02 -21.55
CA TYR A 209 9.72 -3.84 -22.75
C TYR A 209 8.90 -3.38 -23.95
N GLY A 210 7.67 -2.91 -23.75
CA GLY A 210 6.88 -2.31 -24.83
C GLY A 210 7.55 -1.04 -25.38
N PHE A 211 8.02 -0.17 -24.49
CA PHE A 211 8.73 1.06 -24.86
C PHE A 211 10.05 0.76 -25.59
N GLU A 212 10.89 -0.12 -25.03
CA GLU A 212 12.16 -0.56 -25.61
C GLU A 212 11.95 -1.14 -27.00
N THR A 213 11.00 -2.08 -27.15
CA THR A 213 10.70 -2.74 -28.43
C THR A 213 10.38 -1.71 -29.53
N LEU A 214 9.60 -0.67 -29.22
CA LEU A 214 9.25 0.36 -30.19
C LEU A 214 10.45 1.28 -30.50
N VAL A 215 11.18 1.73 -29.49
CA VAL A 215 12.31 2.63 -29.68
C VAL A 215 13.46 1.95 -30.43
N GLU A 216 13.76 0.68 -30.10
CA GLU A 216 14.78 -0.12 -30.78
C GLU A 216 14.42 -0.40 -32.25
N ALA A 217 13.13 -0.49 -32.56
CA ALA A 217 12.64 -0.58 -33.93
C ALA A 217 12.70 0.76 -34.72
N GLY A 218 13.13 1.85 -34.07
CA GLY A 218 13.33 3.16 -34.69
C GLY A 218 12.12 4.09 -34.62
N TYR A 219 11.09 3.77 -33.83
CA TYR A 219 9.98 4.68 -33.58
C TYR A 219 10.37 5.80 -32.61
N GLN A 220 9.63 6.91 -32.68
CA GLN A 220 9.88 8.06 -31.82
C GLN A 220 9.60 7.70 -30.34
N PRO A 221 10.51 8.02 -29.39
CA PRO A 221 10.30 7.76 -27.97
C PRO A 221 9.00 8.36 -27.42
N GLN A 222 8.61 9.54 -27.91
CA GLN A 222 7.38 10.21 -27.48
C GLN A 222 6.13 9.42 -27.87
N ILE A 223 6.11 8.88 -29.08
CA ILE A 223 5.01 8.03 -29.54
C ILE A 223 5.01 6.72 -28.74
N ALA A 224 6.16 6.08 -28.57
CA ALA A 224 6.26 4.87 -27.77
C ALA A 224 5.74 5.08 -26.33
N TYR A 225 6.07 6.21 -25.69
CA TYR A 225 5.56 6.56 -24.37
C TYR A 225 4.02 6.69 -24.34
N PHE A 226 3.44 7.34 -25.34
CA PHE A 226 1.98 7.50 -25.41
C PHE A 226 1.28 6.14 -25.53
N GLU A 227 1.76 5.29 -26.45
CA GLU A 227 1.15 3.99 -26.75
C GLU A 227 1.23 3.01 -25.58
N VAL A 228 2.39 2.94 -24.88
CA VAL A 228 2.64 1.84 -23.92
C VAL A 228 2.52 2.24 -22.45
N LEU A 229 2.49 3.54 -22.13
CA LEU A 229 2.34 4.01 -20.75
C LEU A 229 1.15 4.95 -20.59
N HIS A 230 1.05 6.01 -21.40
CA HIS A 230 -0.02 7.00 -21.22
C HIS A 230 -1.41 6.38 -21.44
N GLU A 231 -1.59 5.66 -22.55
CA GLU A 231 -2.88 5.06 -22.91
C GLU A 231 -3.26 3.88 -22.01
N LEU A 232 -2.28 3.22 -21.37
CA LEU A 232 -2.53 2.15 -20.41
C LEU A 232 -3.46 2.61 -19.28
N LYS A 233 -3.34 3.86 -18.81
CA LYS A 233 -4.26 4.41 -17.82
C LYS A 233 -5.72 4.34 -18.29
N LEU A 234 -6.00 4.70 -19.55
CA LEU A 234 -7.36 4.73 -20.08
C LEU A 234 -7.94 3.31 -20.20
N ILE A 235 -7.10 2.35 -20.61
CA ILE A 235 -7.48 0.94 -20.67
C ILE A 235 -7.79 0.40 -19.26
N VAL A 236 -6.95 0.68 -18.28
CA VAL A 236 -7.16 0.25 -16.89
C VAL A 236 -8.41 0.92 -16.28
N ASP A 237 -8.67 2.19 -16.58
CA ASP A 237 -9.90 2.87 -16.14
C ASP A 237 -11.15 2.14 -16.66
N LEU A 238 -11.17 1.73 -17.94
CA LEU A 238 -12.30 0.95 -18.50
C LEU A 238 -12.46 -0.44 -17.85
N ILE A 239 -11.36 -1.12 -17.54
CA ILE A 239 -11.37 -2.40 -16.82
C ILE A 239 -11.93 -2.20 -15.41
N TRP A 240 -11.54 -1.12 -14.74
CA TRP A 240 -12.04 -0.80 -13.41
C TRP A 240 -13.54 -0.49 -13.42
N GLU A 241 -14.03 0.23 -14.42
CA GLU A 241 -15.44 0.62 -14.51
C GLU A 241 -16.40 -0.52 -14.88
N GLY A 242 -15.93 -1.59 -15.54
CA GLY A 242 -16.84 -2.65 -16.00
C GLY A 242 -16.19 -3.97 -16.41
N GLY A 243 -14.97 -4.23 -15.95
CA GLY A 243 -14.21 -5.44 -16.23
C GLY A 243 -13.63 -5.51 -17.65
N LEU A 244 -12.94 -6.62 -17.91
CA LEU A 244 -12.32 -6.91 -19.21
C LEU A 244 -13.33 -6.86 -20.37
N THR A 245 -14.59 -7.22 -20.12
CA THR A 245 -15.65 -7.16 -21.12
C THR A 245 -15.97 -5.72 -21.52
N LYS A 246 -16.04 -4.76 -20.58
CA LYS A 246 -16.26 -3.34 -20.91
C LYS A 246 -15.08 -2.77 -21.67
N GLN A 247 -13.86 -3.12 -21.27
CA GLN A 247 -12.66 -2.72 -22.00
C GLN A 247 -12.71 -3.21 -23.45
N ARG A 248 -13.00 -4.50 -23.69
CA ARG A 248 -13.13 -5.08 -25.03
C ARG A 248 -14.26 -4.48 -25.86
N TRP A 249 -15.40 -4.22 -25.23
CA TRP A 249 -16.53 -3.54 -25.88
C TRP A 249 -16.20 -2.09 -26.30
N SER A 250 -15.27 -1.42 -25.60
CA SER A 250 -14.94 -0.01 -25.85
C SER A 250 -13.85 0.17 -26.91
N ILE A 251 -12.99 -0.83 -27.13
CA ILE A 251 -11.94 -0.79 -28.14
C ILE A 251 -12.47 -1.23 -29.51
N SER A 252 -11.70 -0.98 -30.58
CA SER A 252 -12.08 -1.44 -31.92
C SER A 252 -11.94 -2.97 -32.06
N ASP A 253 -12.72 -3.56 -32.98
CA ASP A 253 -12.61 -4.99 -33.34
C ASP A 253 -11.17 -5.39 -33.75
N THR A 254 -10.39 -4.46 -34.33
CA THR A 254 -8.99 -4.70 -34.67
C THR A 254 -8.13 -4.88 -33.43
N ALA A 255 -8.34 -4.03 -32.41
CA ALA A 255 -7.64 -4.13 -31.14
C ALA A 255 -8.10 -5.36 -30.34
N GLU A 256 -9.40 -5.69 -30.35
CA GLU A 256 -9.92 -6.87 -29.66
C GLU A 256 -9.37 -8.17 -30.28
N PHE A 257 -9.38 -8.29 -31.61
CA PHE A 257 -8.74 -9.41 -32.29
C PHE A 257 -7.25 -9.49 -31.98
N GLY A 258 -6.56 -8.33 -31.97
CA GLY A 258 -5.15 -8.20 -31.59
C GLY A 258 -4.84 -8.69 -30.17
N ASP A 259 -5.68 -8.31 -29.19
CA ASP A 259 -5.62 -8.79 -27.81
C ASP A 259 -5.66 -10.33 -27.77
N TYR A 260 -6.70 -10.95 -28.36
CA TYR A 260 -6.86 -12.40 -28.32
C TYR A 260 -5.70 -13.19 -28.93
N VAL A 261 -5.13 -12.72 -30.04
CA VAL A 261 -4.09 -13.46 -30.77
C VAL A 261 -2.67 -13.13 -30.31
N SER A 262 -2.45 -11.96 -29.70
CA SER A 262 -1.11 -11.50 -29.29
C SER A 262 -0.90 -11.56 -27.78
N GLY A 263 -1.94 -11.35 -26.97
CA GLY A 263 -1.88 -11.42 -25.52
C GLY A 263 -1.25 -12.72 -25.01
N PRO A 264 -1.75 -13.91 -25.39
CA PRO A 264 -1.15 -15.19 -25.00
C PRO A 264 0.24 -15.48 -25.59
N ARG A 265 0.69 -14.71 -26.59
CA ARG A 265 2.07 -14.81 -27.12
C ARG A 265 3.06 -14.03 -26.26
N VAL A 266 2.62 -12.90 -25.70
CA VAL A 266 3.42 -12.08 -24.77
C VAL A 266 3.34 -12.66 -23.36
N ILE A 267 2.13 -12.89 -22.86
CA ILE A 267 1.86 -13.56 -21.59
C ILE A 267 1.64 -15.05 -21.85
N SER A 268 2.74 -15.74 -22.15
CA SER A 268 2.74 -17.17 -22.41
C SER A 268 2.44 -17.99 -21.14
N PRO A 269 2.14 -19.29 -21.25
CA PRO A 269 1.98 -20.16 -20.08
C PRO A 269 3.19 -20.18 -19.14
N GLU A 270 4.39 -19.91 -19.64
CA GLU A 270 5.62 -19.79 -18.82
C GLU A 270 5.54 -18.62 -17.83
N VAL A 271 4.90 -17.50 -18.22
CA VAL A 271 4.69 -16.37 -17.30
C VAL A 271 3.87 -16.80 -16.08
N LYS A 272 2.89 -17.70 -16.27
CA LYS A 272 2.12 -18.26 -15.15
C LYS A 272 2.98 -19.15 -14.24
N GLU A 273 3.94 -19.89 -14.79
CA GLU A 273 4.89 -20.67 -13.98
C GLU A 273 5.84 -19.74 -13.20
N ASN A 274 6.29 -18.63 -13.80
CA ASN A 274 7.06 -17.61 -13.09
C ASN A 274 6.26 -16.96 -11.95
N MET A 275 4.98 -16.67 -12.16
CA MET A 275 4.09 -16.18 -11.10
C MET A 275 3.98 -17.19 -9.94
N LYS A 276 3.87 -18.50 -10.23
CA LYS A 276 3.86 -19.53 -9.17
C LYS A 276 5.19 -19.58 -8.42
N ALA A 277 6.32 -19.42 -9.11
CA ALA A 277 7.62 -19.38 -8.45
C ALA A 277 7.76 -18.17 -7.52
N VAL A 278 7.33 -16.98 -7.97
CA VAL A 278 7.26 -15.77 -7.11
C VAL A 278 6.39 -16.01 -5.89
N LEU A 279 5.20 -16.61 -6.07
CA LEU A 279 4.33 -16.95 -4.94
C LEU A 279 5.01 -17.94 -3.98
N ALA A 280 5.72 -18.95 -4.48
CA ALA A 280 6.43 -19.91 -3.63
C ALA A 280 7.51 -19.24 -2.76
N ASP A 281 8.32 -18.35 -3.35
CA ASP A 281 9.36 -17.58 -2.64
C ASP A 281 8.77 -16.64 -1.57
N ILE A 282 7.52 -16.18 -1.77
CA ILE A 282 6.79 -15.39 -0.77
C ILE A 282 6.30 -16.29 0.36
N GLN A 283 5.68 -17.42 0.03
CA GLN A 283 5.07 -18.33 1.01
C GLN A 283 6.09 -18.98 1.94
N ASP A 284 7.27 -19.33 1.40
CA ASP A 284 8.35 -19.95 2.18
C ASP A 284 9.26 -18.94 2.89
N GLY A 285 9.07 -17.64 2.67
CA GLY A 285 9.81 -16.55 3.30
C GLY A 285 11.15 -16.19 2.65
N THR A 286 11.48 -16.78 1.50
CA THR A 286 12.69 -16.46 0.73
C THR A 286 12.75 -14.97 0.37
N PHE A 287 11.64 -14.40 -0.12
CA PHE A 287 11.56 -12.97 -0.42
C PHE A 287 11.79 -12.11 0.82
N ALA A 288 11.05 -12.39 1.90
CA ALA A 288 11.11 -11.61 3.14
C ALA A 288 12.53 -11.59 3.73
N LYS A 289 13.19 -12.75 3.75
CA LYS A 289 14.57 -12.88 4.21
C LYS A 289 15.53 -12.04 3.38
N ARG A 290 15.51 -12.16 2.05
CA ARG A 290 16.38 -11.39 1.15
C ARG A 290 16.19 -9.88 1.33
N PHE A 291 14.93 -9.44 1.40
CA PHE A 291 14.62 -8.03 1.58
C PHE A 291 15.18 -7.49 2.90
N ILE A 292 14.95 -8.18 4.01
CA ILE A 292 15.45 -7.74 5.32
C ILE A 292 16.98 -7.80 5.39
N GLU A 293 17.62 -8.84 4.85
CA GLU A 293 19.09 -8.94 4.80
C GLU A 293 19.72 -7.80 3.98
N ASP A 294 19.12 -7.42 2.85
CA ASP A 294 19.57 -6.27 2.06
C ASP A 294 19.41 -4.96 2.85
N GLN A 295 18.24 -4.73 3.47
CA GLN A 295 18.00 -3.52 4.26
C GLN A 295 19.00 -3.39 5.42
N ASP A 296 19.34 -4.49 6.08
CA ASP A 296 20.28 -4.53 7.20
C ASP A 296 21.73 -4.28 6.77
N ALA A 297 22.08 -4.66 5.55
CA ALA A 297 23.34 -4.30 4.91
C ALA A 297 23.39 -2.83 4.42
N GLY A 298 22.34 -2.04 4.65
CA GLY A 298 22.24 -0.66 4.18
C GLY A 298 21.62 -0.52 2.79
N ALA A 299 20.87 -1.52 2.34
CA ALA A 299 20.11 -1.59 1.10
C ALA A 299 20.93 -1.47 -0.21
N PRO A 300 22.10 -2.12 -0.35
CA PRO A 300 22.91 -2.01 -1.58
C PRO A 300 22.16 -2.50 -2.83
N GLU A 301 21.52 -3.66 -2.78
CA GLU A 301 20.78 -4.21 -3.93
C GLU A 301 19.58 -3.32 -4.27
N PHE A 302 18.79 -2.94 -3.25
CA PHE A 302 17.62 -2.09 -3.49
C PHE A 302 18.00 -0.72 -4.08
N LYS A 303 19.10 -0.10 -3.63
CA LYS A 303 19.59 1.17 -4.18
C LYS A 303 20.05 1.03 -5.64
N GLU A 304 20.72 -0.06 -5.97
CA GLU A 304 21.14 -0.35 -7.36
C GLU A 304 19.92 -0.54 -8.27
N LEU A 305 18.97 -1.39 -7.87
CA LEU A 305 17.73 -1.63 -8.60
C LEU A 305 16.94 -0.34 -8.82
N ARG A 306 16.86 0.52 -7.78
CA ARG A 306 16.23 1.83 -7.87
C ARG A 306 16.91 2.74 -8.89
N ALA A 307 18.23 2.88 -8.79
CA ALA A 307 19.00 3.74 -9.70
C ALA A 307 18.85 3.29 -11.17
N LYS A 308 18.79 1.97 -11.41
CA LYS A 308 18.52 1.41 -12.73
C LYS A 308 17.13 1.79 -13.24
N GLY A 309 16.10 1.67 -12.39
CA GLY A 309 14.73 2.07 -12.74
C GLY A 309 14.59 3.56 -13.05
N GLU A 310 15.15 4.42 -12.20
CA GLU A 310 15.15 5.89 -12.39
C GLU A 310 15.92 6.32 -13.64
N GLY A 311 16.93 5.54 -14.04
CA GLY A 311 17.75 5.77 -15.23
C GLY A 311 17.15 5.28 -16.54
N HIS A 312 16.01 4.57 -16.54
CA HIS A 312 15.41 4.04 -17.76
C HIS A 312 14.95 5.17 -18.72
N PRO A 313 15.17 5.09 -20.04
CA PRO A 313 14.88 6.19 -20.98
C PRO A 313 13.41 6.66 -21.02
N ILE A 314 12.48 5.77 -20.63
CA ILE A 314 11.05 6.12 -20.51
C ILE A 314 10.82 7.23 -19.48
N GLU A 315 11.63 7.31 -18.42
CA GLU A 315 11.48 8.29 -17.36
C GLU A 315 11.82 9.69 -17.86
N ALA A 316 12.94 9.83 -18.57
CA ALA A 316 13.32 11.12 -19.18
C ALA A 316 12.27 11.59 -20.19
N THR A 317 11.84 10.69 -21.08
CA THR A 317 10.80 10.98 -22.09
C THR A 317 9.48 11.38 -21.43
N GLY A 318 9.06 10.63 -20.40
CA GLY A 318 7.82 10.88 -19.69
C GLY A 318 7.80 12.19 -18.92
N ARG A 319 8.91 12.58 -18.28
CA ARG A 319 9.02 13.88 -17.59
C ARG A 319 8.81 15.04 -18.55
N GLU A 320 9.45 15.00 -19.72
CA GLU A 320 9.29 16.03 -20.75
C GLU A 320 7.84 16.13 -21.22
N LEU A 321 7.19 14.99 -21.51
CA LEU A 321 5.81 14.99 -22.00
C LEU A 321 4.79 15.41 -20.94
N ARG A 322 4.89 14.91 -19.71
CA ARG A 322 3.97 15.26 -18.62
C ARG A 322 4.03 16.74 -18.27
N ALA A 323 5.19 17.39 -18.43
CA ALA A 323 5.34 18.83 -18.22
C ALA A 323 4.54 19.68 -19.22
N LEU A 324 4.19 19.12 -20.40
CA LEU A 324 3.46 19.80 -21.46
C LEU A 324 1.93 19.65 -21.34
N PHE A 325 1.43 18.73 -20.51
CA PHE A 325 -0.01 18.55 -20.36
C PHE A 325 -0.66 19.77 -19.70
N ALA A 326 -1.79 20.21 -20.27
CA ALA A 326 -2.54 21.37 -19.78
C ALA A 326 -3.12 21.15 -18.37
N TRP A 327 -3.25 19.89 -17.95
CA TRP A 327 -3.57 19.51 -16.59
C TRP A 327 -2.27 19.12 -15.85
N LYS A 328 -1.99 19.79 -14.73
CA LYS A 328 -0.94 19.37 -13.81
C LYS A 328 -1.57 18.65 -12.63
N SER A 329 -1.22 17.38 -12.47
CA SER A 329 -1.36 16.69 -11.19
C SER A 329 -0.29 17.26 -10.26
N ASN A 330 -0.67 18.16 -9.35
CA ASN A 330 0.25 18.69 -8.35
C ASN A 330 0.20 17.76 -7.13
N ASP A 331 1.19 16.88 -6.99
CA ASP A 331 1.42 16.12 -5.76
C ASP A 331 2.60 16.77 -5.04
N ALA A 332 2.31 17.53 -3.98
CA ALA A 332 3.32 18.26 -3.22
C ALA A 332 4.33 17.34 -2.51
N ASP A 333 4.01 16.04 -2.39
CA ASP A 333 4.83 15.04 -1.71
C ASP A 333 5.75 14.26 -2.66
N TYR A 334 5.64 14.48 -3.97
CA TYR A 334 6.38 13.72 -4.98
C TYR A 334 7.43 14.59 -5.69
N VAL A 335 8.64 14.05 -5.81
CA VAL A 335 9.71 14.63 -6.64
C VAL A 335 9.76 13.89 -7.96
N ASP A 336 9.42 14.56 -9.06
CA ASP A 336 9.31 13.94 -10.39
C ASP A 336 10.61 13.27 -10.83
N GLY A 337 10.54 11.98 -11.12
CA GLY A 337 11.69 11.14 -11.48
C GLY A 337 12.47 10.53 -10.31
N SER A 338 12.01 10.68 -9.06
CA SER A 338 12.56 9.96 -7.90
C SER A 338 11.61 8.89 -7.39
N ALA A 339 12.13 7.69 -7.12
CA ALA A 339 11.38 6.63 -6.44
C ALA A 339 11.51 6.69 -4.91
N ALA A 340 12.37 7.58 -4.39
CA ALA A 340 12.53 7.79 -2.96
C ALA A 340 11.40 8.66 -2.39
N ARG A 341 11.02 8.39 -1.13
CA ARG A 341 10.18 9.25 -0.29
C ARG A 341 11.03 9.86 0.82
#